data_AF-A0A924DEX3-F1
#
_entry.id   AF-A0A924DEX3-F1
#
_cell.length_a   1.000
_cell.length_b   1.000
_cell.length_c   1.000
_cell.angle_alpha   90.00
_cell.angle_beta   90.00
_cell.angle_gamma   90.00
#
_symmetry.space_group_name_H-M   'P 1'
#
loop_
_entity.id
_entity.type
_entity.pdbx_description
1 polymer ?
#
loop_
_entity_poly.entity_id
_entity_poly.type
_entity_poly.pdbx_seq_one_letter_code
_entity_poly.pdbx_strand_id
1 'polypeptide(L)'
;MVLDNYSVHKSRRVQEEVAQWIEAGVTLFYLPAYSPQLSAIEPVWRDVRAHGMPWRTQTTLGDAYKAVEEALTQKAKRLQQKYNETHYETKK
;
A
#
# COMPACT_ATOMS: atom_id res chain seq x y z
N MET A 1 10.63 -1.52 -6.27
CA MET A 1 9.64 -0.84 -5.40
C MET A 1 9.31 0.52 -6.01
N VAL A 2 8.03 0.88 -6.03
CA VAL A 2 7.57 2.20 -6.52
C VAL A 2 7.30 3.11 -5.33
N LEU A 3 7.84 4.32 -5.34
CA LEU A 3 7.78 5.30 -4.24
C LEU A 3 7.28 6.65 -4.75
N ASP A 4 6.64 7.41 -3.86
CA ASP A 4 6.39 8.82 -4.11
C ASP A 4 7.64 9.67 -3.82
N ASN A 5 7.50 10.99 -3.91
CA ASN A 5 8.60 11.93 -3.68
C ASN A 5 8.74 12.40 -2.22
N TYR A 6 8.17 11.68 -1.25
CA TYR A 6 8.33 12.03 0.16
C TYR A 6 9.82 12.07 0.54
N SER A 7 10.24 13.14 1.23
CA SER A 7 11.66 13.45 1.47
C SER A 7 12.40 12.33 2.21
N VAL A 8 11.70 11.56 3.05
CA VAL A 8 12.26 10.39 3.76
C VAL A 8 12.79 9.33 2.78
N HIS A 9 12.12 9.12 1.65
CA HIS A 9 12.59 8.18 0.61
C HIS A 9 13.88 8.64 -0.07
N LYS A 10 14.20 9.94 -0.04
CA LYS A 10 15.43 10.52 -0.60
C LYS A 10 16.47 10.86 0.45
N SER A 11 16.26 10.44 1.70
CA SER A 11 17.19 10.73 2.80
C SER A 11 18.55 10.09 2.54
N ARG A 12 19.61 10.68 3.13
CA ARG A 12 20.98 10.17 3.03
C ARG A 12 21.07 8.68 3.38
N ARG A 13 20.41 8.27 4.47
CA ARG A 13 20.36 6.86 4.91
C ARG A 13 19.79 5.94 3.84
N VAL A 14 18.76 6.37 3.12
CA VAL A 14 18.21 5.57 2.02
C VAL A 14 19.22 5.47 0.89
N GLN A 15 19.84 6.60 0.49
CA GLN A 15 20.80 6.61 -0.61
C GLN A 15 22.04 5.73 -0.35
N GLU A 16 22.50 5.66 0.91
CA GLU A 16 23.61 4.81 1.34
C GLU A 16 23.31 3.31 1.17
N GLU A 17 22.04 2.91 1.25
CA GLU A 17 21.61 1.51 1.15
C GLU A 17 21.19 1.08 -0.27
N VAL A 18 20.92 2.05 -1.18
CA VAL A 18 20.41 1.76 -2.53
C VAL A 18 21.29 0.77 -3.28
N ALA A 19 22.62 0.87 -3.18
CA ALA A 19 23.54 -0.03 -3.86
C ALA A 19 23.36 -1.49 -3.41
N GLN A 20 23.32 -1.73 -2.09
CA GLN A 20 23.10 -3.06 -1.52
C GLN A 20 21.72 -3.62 -1.90
N TRP A 21 20.70 -2.76 -1.96
CA TRP A 21 19.36 -3.20 -2.38
C TRP A 21 19.32 -3.59 -3.85
N ILE A 22 20.01 -2.86 -4.72
CA ILE A 22 20.11 -3.23 -6.15
C ILE A 22 20.78 -4.60 -6.29
N GLU A 23 21.86 -4.86 -5.55
CA GLU A 23 22.53 -6.17 -5.51
C GLU A 23 21.59 -7.28 -4.99
N ALA A 24 20.71 -6.95 -4.04
CA ALA A 24 19.65 -7.84 -3.55
C ALA A 24 18.41 -7.93 -4.48
N GLY A 25 18.45 -7.34 -5.68
CA GLY A 25 17.36 -7.38 -6.66
C GLY A 25 16.22 -6.38 -6.40
N VAL A 26 16.43 -5.39 -5.54
CA VAL A 26 15.47 -4.33 -5.20
C VAL A 26 15.91 -3.01 -5.80
N THR A 27 15.17 -2.56 -6.82
CA THR A 27 15.36 -1.23 -7.42
C THR A 27 14.27 -0.26 -6.96
N LEU A 28 14.62 1.00 -6.68
CA LEU A 28 13.66 2.06 -6.37
C LEU A 28 13.26 2.81 -7.64
N PHE A 29 11.95 2.97 -7.85
CA PHE A 29 11.37 3.78 -8.91
C PHE A 29 10.54 4.91 -8.29
N TYR A 30 10.85 6.15 -8.63
CA TYR A 30 10.15 7.33 -8.11
C TYR A 30 9.11 7.80 -9.10
N LEU A 31 7.87 7.97 -8.63
CA LEU A 31 6.80 8.56 -9.44
C LEU A 31 7.11 10.04 -9.76
N PRO A 32 6.58 10.60 -10.86
CA PRO A 32 6.59 12.04 -11.09
C PRO A 32 5.93 12.80 -9.93
N ALA A 33 6.33 14.07 -9.74
CA ALA A 33 5.76 14.90 -8.69
C ALA A 33 4.23 15.03 -8.84
N TYR A 34 3.52 15.08 -7.71
CA TYR A 34 2.06 15.26 -7.64
C TYR A 34 1.25 14.28 -8.52
N SER A 35 1.72 13.03 -8.64
CA SER A 35 1.05 12.01 -9.47
C SER A 35 0.43 10.86 -8.66
N PRO A 36 -0.49 11.12 -7.70
CA PRO A 36 -1.10 10.08 -6.87
C PRO A 36 -1.89 9.05 -7.70
N GLN A 37 -2.42 9.43 -8.86
CA GLN A 37 -3.11 8.52 -9.79
C GLN A 37 -2.22 7.38 -10.33
N LEU A 38 -0.89 7.53 -10.27
CA LEU A 38 0.07 6.50 -10.67
C LEU A 38 0.44 5.57 -9.51
N SER A 39 -0.01 5.88 -8.29
CA SER A 39 0.26 5.06 -7.12
C SER A 39 -0.78 3.95 -6.99
N ALA A 40 -0.34 2.69 -7.12
CA ALA A 40 -1.23 1.53 -7.02
C ALA A 40 -1.89 1.36 -5.64
N ILE A 41 -1.31 1.95 -4.59
CA ILE A 41 -1.87 1.90 -3.24
C ILE A 41 -3.02 2.89 -3.03
N GLU A 42 -3.12 3.95 -3.85
CA GLU A 42 -4.14 4.99 -3.69
C GLU A 42 -5.57 4.46 -3.83
N PRO A 43 -5.92 3.67 -4.86
CA PRO A 43 -7.24 3.05 -4.95
C PRO A 43 -7.56 2.13 -3.76
N VAL A 44 -6.56 1.43 -3.23
CA VAL A 44 -6.72 0.53 -2.07
C VAL A 44 -7.08 1.35 -0.83
N TRP A 45 -6.31 2.39 -0.53
CA TRP A 45 -6.56 3.26 0.61
C TRP A 45 -7.86 4.05 0.49
N ARG A 46 -8.24 4.46 -0.73
CA ARG A 46 -9.53 5.11 -0.99
C ARG A 46 -10.70 4.19 -0.59
N ASP A 47 -10.64 2.92 -0.99
CA ASP A 47 -11.66 1.93 -0.64
C ASP A 47 -11.70 1.65 0.87
N VAL A 48 -10.54 1.47 1.50
CA VAL A 48 -10.44 1.25 2.96
C VAL A 48 -11.06 2.40 3.74
N ARG A 49 -10.75 3.65 3.38
CA ARG A 49 -11.33 4.84 4.04
C ARG A 49 -12.82 5.00 3.75
N ALA A 50 -13.25 4.68 2.52
CA ALA A 50 -14.63 4.86 2.11
C ALA A 50 -15.56 3.80 2.72
N HIS A 51 -15.12 2.54 2.72
CA HIS A 51 -15.97 1.37 2.97
C HIS A 51 -15.46 0.44 4.07
N GLY A 52 -14.18 0.51 4.42
CA GLY A 52 -13.56 -0.37 5.43
C GLY A 52 -13.77 0.09 6.88
N MET A 53 -14.08 1.37 7.09
CA MET A 53 -14.25 1.96 8.43
C MET A 53 -15.63 2.61 8.55
N PRO A 54 -16.66 1.89 9.01
CA PRO A 54 -18.01 2.44 9.17
C PRO A 54 -18.06 3.58 10.19
N TRP A 55 -17.24 3.50 11.24
CA TRP A 55 -17.05 4.55 12.24
C TRP A 55 -15.71 5.25 12.03
N ARG A 56 -15.76 6.50 11.56
CA ARG A 56 -14.56 7.29 11.22
C ARG A 56 -13.98 8.10 12.38
N THR A 57 -14.67 8.11 13.52
CA THR A 57 -14.22 8.78 14.73
C THR A 57 -13.91 7.72 15.78
N GLN A 58 -12.73 7.81 16.36
CA GLN A 58 -12.26 6.94 17.43
C GLN A 58 -11.80 7.84 18.58
N THR A 59 -12.08 7.42 19.81
CA THR A 59 -11.77 8.20 21.02
C THR A 59 -10.34 7.98 21.51
N THR A 60 -9.74 6.85 21.15
CA THR A 60 -8.35 6.52 21.49
C THR A 60 -7.54 6.20 20.24
N LEU A 61 -6.23 6.39 20.34
CA LEU A 61 -5.29 5.99 19.31
C LEU A 61 -5.31 4.47 19.09
N GLY A 62 -5.48 3.68 20.16
CA GLY A 62 -5.56 2.22 20.07
C GLY A 62 -6.75 1.74 19.25
N ASP A 63 -7.92 2.35 19.47
CA ASP A 63 -9.13 2.03 18.69
C ASP A 63 -8.99 2.43 17.22
N ALA A 64 -8.31 3.56 16.96
CA ALA A 64 -7.97 3.98 15.59
C ALA A 64 -7.05 2.98 14.89
N TYR A 65 -5.99 2.51 15.55
CA TYR A 65 -5.11 1.48 15.01
C TYR A 65 -5.87 0.19 14.70
N LYS A 66 -6.66 -0.30 15.66
CA LYS A 66 -7.44 -1.53 15.50
C LYS A 66 -8.42 -1.44 14.33
N ALA A 67 -9.15 -0.33 14.22
CA ALA A 67 -10.10 -0.13 13.13
C ALA A 67 -9.43 -0.10 11.75
N VAL A 68 -8.24 0.51 11.64
CA VAL A 68 -7.44 0.50 10.40
C VAL A 68 -6.95 -0.90 10.08
N GLU A 69 -6.42 -1.63 11.06
CA GLU A 69 -5.90 -3.00 10.87
C GLU A 69 -7.00 -3.97 10.42
N GLU A 70 -8.18 -3.92 11.06
CA GLU A 70 -9.33 -4.73 10.68
C GLU A 70 -9.80 -4.42 9.25
N ALA A 71 -9.87 -3.13 8.89
CA ALA A 71 -10.27 -2.69 7.56
C ALA A 71 -9.30 -3.14 6.47
N LEU A 72 -7.98 -3.03 6.72
CA LEU A 72 -6.93 -3.50 5.81
C LEU A 72 -6.96 -5.02 5.66
N THR A 73 -7.13 -5.76 6.76
CA THR A 73 -7.22 -7.22 6.76
C THR A 73 -8.39 -7.70 5.91
N GLN A 74 -9.56 -7.08 6.06
CA GLN A 74 -10.74 -7.40 5.25
C GLN A 74 -10.50 -7.07 3.77
N LYS A 75 -9.88 -5.91 3.46
CA LYS A 75 -9.53 -5.55 2.09
C LYS A 75 -8.58 -6.57 1.46
N ALA A 76 -7.56 -7.00 2.19
CA ALA A 76 -6.60 -8.01 1.74
C ALA A 76 -7.29 -9.34 1.41
N LYS A 77 -8.17 -9.83 2.31
CA LYS A 77 -8.96 -11.05 2.07
C LYS A 77 -9.79 -10.96 0.79
N ARG A 78 -10.50 -9.85 0.58
CA ARG A 78 -11.31 -9.65 -0.64
C ARG A 78 -10.47 -9.63 -1.92
N LEU A 79 -9.29 -8.97 -1.88
CA LEU A 79 -8.38 -8.95 -3.03
C LEU A 79 -7.81 -10.34 -3.33
N GLN A 80 -7.45 -11.10 -2.30
CA GLN A 80 -6.95 -12.46 -2.45
C GLN A 80 -8.01 -13.40 -3.04
N GLN A 81 -9.25 -13.32 -2.54
CA GLN A 81 -10.36 -14.09 -3.10
C GLN A 81 -10.58 -13.77 -4.59
N LYS A 82 -10.66 -12.48 -4.94
CA LYS A 82 -10.83 -12.05 -6.33
C LYS A 82 -9.67 -12.51 -7.23
N TYR A 83 -8.43 -12.44 -6.74
CA TYR A 83 -7.25 -12.92 -7.45
C TYR A 83 -7.36 -14.41 -7.75
N ASN A 84 -7.72 -15.20 -6.73
CA ASN A 84 -7.91 -16.64 -6.85
C ASN A 84 -8.99 -16.97 -7.89
N GLU A 85 -10.18 -16.38 -7.78
CA GLU A 85 -11.29 -16.58 -8.73
C GLU A 85 -10.85 -16.32 -10.18
N THR A 86 -10.14 -15.21 -10.43
CA THR A 86 -9.65 -14.83 -11.77
C THR A 86 -8.61 -15.81 -12.33
N HIS A 87 -7.75 -16.39 -11.47
CA HIS A 87 -6.66 -17.28 -11.88
C HIS A 87 -7.02 -18.77 -11.91
N TYR A 88 -8.15 -19.17 -11.31
CA TYR A 88 -8.71 -20.52 -11.46
C TYR A 88 -9.51 -20.65 -12.78
N GLU A 89 -10.17 -19.59 -13.26
CA GLU A 89 -10.91 -19.62 -14.54
C GLU A 89 -10.01 -19.66 -15.78
N THR A 90 -8.78 -19.16 -15.69
CA THR A 90 -7.81 -19.12 -16.80
C THR A 90 -7.02 -20.44 -16.98
N LYS A 91 -7.27 -21.45 -16.14
CA LYS A 91 -6.66 -22.79 -16.20
C LYS A 91 -7.65 -23.90 -16.63
N LYS A 92 -8.88 -23.55 -17.00
CA LYS A 92 -9.87 -24.44 -17.64
C LYS A 92 -9.94 -24.14 -19.12
#